data_AF-A0A3C1KQR9-F1
#
_entry.id   AF-A0A3C1KQR9-F1
#
_cell.length_a   1.000
_cell.length_b   1.000
_cell.length_c   1.000
_cell.angle_alpha   90.00
_cell.angle_beta   90.00
_cell.angle_gamma   90.00
#
_symmetry.space_group_name_H-M   'P 1'
#
loop_
_entity.id
_entity.type
_entity.pdbx_description
1 polymer ?
#
loop_
_entity_poly.entity_id
_entity_poly.type
_entity_poly.pdbx_seq_one_letter_code
_entity_poly.pdbx_strand_id
1 'polypeptide(L)'
;TAGKDTFLSQFDTHPNISVRLYNPFAYRGNRGLGFASDLSRLNHRMHNKSLTADNLLTVVGGRNIGNEYFNGLAHTAFSDLDVLAVGPVVNAVSSMFDQYWNSDAAVPMAAFARADDVAVERLSAARSQFEAVARSALASDYVQAIKGASWLEQMQLDQLTFAWGSANVIFDDPDKPLKREVTAETHLAPQLLPMLQNAAREVLIVSPYFVPGDTLVEFLAGLEERGIQVRILTNSLAANDVGLVHAGYMRYRKDLLRAGVELYEFKPEPGELQRNKRWTGSSTASLHAKTLGADARHVFVGSFNLDPRSVALNTEMGIIIDNNELAAQMRAGFEQVISHSAYAVALNGEGDLRWLDPAAPGSEPLAQEPRTTWWQRFVVGTLSLVVPESML
;
A
#
# COMPACT_ATOMS: atom_id res chain seq x y z
N THR A 1 18.87 -4.04 -5.35
CA THR A 1 19.58 -3.56 -4.13
C THR A 1 20.61 -2.49 -4.49
N ALA A 2 20.33 -1.21 -4.22
CA ALA A 2 21.27 -0.12 -4.51
C ALA A 2 22.51 -0.19 -3.59
N GLY A 3 23.47 -1.08 -3.89
CA GLY A 3 24.69 -1.24 -3.10
C GLY A 3 24.52 -1.94 -1.74
N LYS A 4 23.32 -2.45 -1.42
CA LYS A 4 23.03 -3.09 -0.12
C LYS A 4 23.45 -4.57 -0.04
N ASP A 5 24.06 -5.12 -1.09
CA ASP A 5 24.38 -6.57 -1.15
C ASP A 5 25.36 -6.97 -0.06
N THR A 6 26.46 -6.22 0.10
CA THR A 6 27.43 -6.48 1.18
C THR A 6 26.76 -6.44 2.56
N PHE A 7 25.93 -5.43 2.82
CA PHE A 7 25.16 -5.34 4.07
C PHE A 7 24.28 -6.57 4.29
N LEU A 8 23.46 -6.96 3.31
CA LEU A 8 22.54 -8.08 3.43
C LEU A 8 23.29 -9.42 3.57
N SER A 9 24.38 -9.62 2.84
CA SER A 9 25.25 -10.79 2.97
C SER A 9 25.85 -10.89 4.38
N GLN A 10 26.30 -9.77 4.94
CA GLN A 10 26.84 -9.73 6.31
C GLN A 10 25.74 -9.97 7.35
N PHE A 11 24.55 -9.40 7.15
CA PHE A 11 23.41 -9.59 8.04
C PHE A 11 22.93 -11.05 8.07
N ASP A 12 22.94 -11.73 6.92
CA ASP A 12 22.60 -13.16 6.76
C ASP A 12 23.62 -14.11 7.43
N THR A 13 24.79 -13.62 7.86
CA THR A 13 25.76 -14.43 8.63
C THR A 13 25.39 -14.58 10.11
N HIS A 14 24.44 -13.80 10.62
CA HIS A 14 24.05 -13.87 12.01
C HIS A 14 23.27 -15.18 12.28
N PRO A 15 23.57 -15.94 13.35
CA PRO A 15 23.01 -17.29 13.55
C PRO A 15 21.48 -17.34 13.69
N ASN A 16 20.86 -16.23 14.06
CA ASN A 16 19.40 -16.12 14.27
C ASN A 16 18.70 -15.30 13.16
N ILE A 17 19.37 -15.00 12.05
CA ILE A 17 18.80 -14.19 10.97
C ILE A 17 19.00 -14.94 9.67
N SER A 18 17.97 -14.95 8.83
CA SER A 18 18.06 -15.44 7.47
C SER A 18 17.44 -14.43 6.53
N VAL A 19 18.07 -14.24 5.37
CA VAL A 19 17.67 -13.28 4.36
C VAL A 19 17.50 -14.02 3.04
N ARG A 20 16.32 -13.89 2.45
CA ARG A 20 16.05 -14.29 1.06
C ARG A 20 15.66 -13.08 0.23
N LEU A 21 16.04 -13.11 -1.04
CA LEU A 21 15.66 -12.10 -2.00
C LEU A 21 14.61 -12.68 -2.93
N TYR A 22 13.45 -12.04 -2.97
CA TYR A 22 12.39 -12.38 -3.91
C TYR A 22 12.72 -11.85 -5.31
N ASN A 23 12.59 -12.73 -6.30
CA ASN A 23 12.73 -12.46 -7.73
C ASN A 23 13.96 -11.59 -8.12
N PRO A 24 15.18 -11.97 -7.72
CA PRO A 24 16.36 -11.14 -7.93
C PRO A 24 16.83 -11.11 -9.40
N PHE A 25 17.61 -10.08 -9.75
CA PHE A 25 18.33 -10.02 -11.03
C PHE A 25 19.41 -11.10 -11.07
N ALA A 26 19.47 -11.87 -12.17
CA ALA A 26 20.51 -12.88 -12.38
C ALA A 26 21.91 -12.24 -12.49
N TYR A 27 22.02 -11.10 -13.18
CA TYR A 27 23.26 -10.32 -13.30
C TYR A 27 23.14 -8.99 -12.56
N ARG A 28 23.70 -8.91 -11.34
CA ARG A 28 23.55 -7.76 -10.44
C ARG A 28 24.55 -6.62 -10.69
N GLY A 29 25.64 -6.88 -11.42
CA GLY A 29 26.70 -5.90 -11.74
C GLY A 29 26.32 -4.92 -12.86
N ASN A 30 25.43 -5.31 -13.77
CA ASN A 30 24.89 -4.45 -14.82
C ASN A 30 23.39 -4.71 -15.00
N ARG A 31 22.57 -3.90 -14.31
CA ARG A 31 21.11 -4.03 -14.33
C ARG A 31 20.52 -3.78 -15.73
N GLY A 32 21.17 -2.99 -16.57
CA GLY A 32 20.70 -2.71 -17.93
C GLY A 32 20.68 -3.96 -18.81
N LEU A 33 21.73 -4.78 -18.73
CA LEU A 33 21.80 -6.08 -19.41
C LEU A 33 20.79 -7.08 -18.83
N GLY A 34 20.61 -7.09 -17.50
CA GLY A 34 19.63 -7.95 -16.83
C GLY A 34 18.19 -7.64 -17.24
N PHE A 35 17.82 -6.36 -17.32
CA PHE A 35 16.51 -5.97 -17.87
C PHE A 35 16.37 -6.40 -19.33
N ALA A 36 17.34 -6.11 -20.20
CA ALA A 36 17.25 -6.47 -21.61
C ALA A 36 17.03 -7.97 -21.86
N SER A 37 17.54 -8.84 -20.98
CA SER A 37 17.39 -10.30 -21.10
C SER A 37 16.12 -10.87 -20.47
N ASP A 38 15.50 -10.18 -19.50
CA ASP A 38 14.44 -10.77 -18.66
C ASP A 38 13.44 -9.71 -18.14
N LEU A 39 13.07 -8.77 -19.01
CA LEU A 39 12.18 -7.64 -18.73
C LEU A 39 10.82 -8.06 -18.15
N SER A 40 10.26 -9.18 -18.65
CA SER A 40 8.97 -9.68 -18.18
C SER A 40 9.06 -10.05 -16.70
N ARG A 41 9.96 -10.96 -16.30
CA ARG A 41 10.13 -11.39 -14.91
C ARG A 41 10.61 -10.25 -13.98
N LEU A 42 11.53 -9.40 -14.42
CA LEU A 42 12.16 -8.40 -13.54
C LEU A 42 11.28 -7.18 -13.24
N ASN A 43 10.16 -7.03 -13.95
CA ASN A 43 9.18 -5.99 -13.66
C ASN A 43 8.25 -6.35 -12.47
N HIS A 44 8.36 -7.54 -11.90
CA HIS A 44 7.54 -8.02 -10.78
C HIS A 44 8.22 -7.83 -9.43
N ARG A 45 7.45 -7.41 -8.42
CA ARG A 45 7.96 -7.08 -7.07
C ARG A 45 7.10 -7.72 -6.00
N MET A 46 7.75 -8.17 -4.93
CA MET A 46 7.05 -8.53 -3.70
C MET A 46 6.57 -7.26 -3.00
N HIS A 47 5.28 -7.21 -2.70
CA HIS A 47 4.66 -6.07 -2.04
C HIS A 47 3.84 -6.50 -0.80
N ASN A 48 3.87 -7.79 -0.45
CA ASN A 48 3.34 -8.34 0.79
C ASN A 48 4.03 -7.71 2.02
N LYS A 49 3.24 -7.38 3.04
CA LYS A 49 3.71 -6.76 4.29
C LYS A 49 3.07 -7.47 5.47
N SER A 50 3.89 -8.23 6.18
CA SER A 50 3.50 -8.89 7.42
C SER A 50 4.66 -8.94 8.39
N LEU A 51 4.36 -8.86 9.68
CA LEU A 51 5.28 -9.13 10.78
C LEU A 51 4.62 -10.11 11.73
N THR A 52 5.18 -11.31 11.86
CA THR A 52 4.63 -12.36 12.71
C THR A 52 5.62 -12.71 13.81
N ALA A 53 5.14 -12.84 15.05
CA ALA A 53 5.95 -13.20 16.21
C ALA A 53 5.37 -14.49 16.84
N ASP A 54 6.25 -15.47 17.03
CA ASP A 54 6.00 -16.75 17.72
C ASP A 54 4.79 -17.57 17.22
N ASN A 55 4.27 -17.26 16.02
CA ASN A 55 2.97 -17.73 15.54
C ASN A 55 1.79 -17.44 16.50
N LEU A 56 1.95 -16.43 17.37
CA LEU A 56 0.92 -15.99 18.31
C LEU A 56 0.24 -14.69 17.87
N LEU A 57 1.00 -13.81 17.21
CA LEU A 57 0.59 -12.46 16.84
C LEU A 57 1.09 -12.14 15.45
N THR A 58 0.27 -11.47 14.64
CA THR A 58 0.70 -10.92 13.37
C THR A 58 0.19 -9.50 13.15
N VAL A 59 1.03 -8.66 12.56
CA VAL A 59 0.66 -7.37 12.00
C VAL A 59 0.60 -7.50 10.49
N VAL A 60 -0.49 -7.08 9.86
CA VAL A 60 -0.66 -7.06 8.40
C VAL A 60 -1.23 -5.72 7.97
N GLY A 61 -0.75 -5.15 6.88
CA GLY A 61 -1.35 -3.92 6.34
C GLY A 61 -0.56 -3.28 5.21
N GLY A 62 -0.71 -1.96 5.11
CA GLY A 62 -0.16 -1.16 4.02
C GLY A 62 1.24 -0.62 4.29
N ARG A 63 1.71 -0.64 5.54
CA ARG A 63 2.90 0.09 5.99
C ARG A 63 4.21 -0.61 5.65
N ASN A 64 5.17 0.15 5.10
CA ASN A 64 6.54 -0.32 4.91
C ASN A 64 7.42 0.02 6.13
N ILE A 65 8.63 -0.56 6.17
CA ILE A 65 9.65 -0.19 7.15
C ILE A 65 10.62 0.83 6.52
N GLY A 66 10.50 2.10 6.93
CA GLY A 66 11.34 3.20 6.45
C GLY A 66 11.17 4.48 7.25
N ASN A 67 12.17 5.38 7.24
CA ASN A 67 12.16 6.61 8.04
C ASN A 67 10.92 7.47 7.77
N GLU A 68 10.47 7.51 6.52
CA GLU A 68 9.27 8.22 6.09
C GLU A 68 7.99 7.80 6.85
N TYR A 69 7.91 6.56 7.35
CA TYR A 69 6.77 6.03 8.11
C TYR A 69 6.88 6.27 9.62
N PHE A 70 8.08 6.56 10.14
CA PHE A 70 8.36 6.64 11.58
C PHE A 70 8.78 8.04 12.06
N ASN A 71 8.95 9.01 11.16
CA ASN A 71 9.38 10.37 11.51
C ASN A 71 8.29 11.26 12.15
N GLY A 72 7.15 10.70 12.59
CA GLY A 72 6.14 11.43 13.38
C GLY A 72 5.38 12.55 12.65
N LEU A 73 5.51 12.64 11.32
CA LEU A 73 4.86 13.67 10.49
C LEU A 73 3.50 13.24 9.93
N ALA A 74 3.04 12.02 10.24
CA ALA A 74 1.72 11.57 9.84
C ALA A 74 0.67 12.26 10.74
N HIS A 75 0.02 13.30 10.22
CA HIS A 75 -0.98 14.07 10.97
C HIS A 75 -2.38 13.44 10.96
N THR A 76 -2.58 12.37 10.18
CA THR A 76 -3.86 11.69 10.06
C THR A 76 -3.73 10.17 10.31
N ALA A 77 -4.63 9.62 11.14
CA ALA A 77 -4.70 8.19 11.48
C ALA A 77 -5.00 7.29 10.26
N PHE A 78 -5.42 7.89 9.14
CA PHE A 78 -5.73 7.21 7.88
C PHE A 78 -4.64 7.34 6.81
N SER A 79 -3.49 7.94 7.14
CA SER A 79 -2.32 7.94 6.27
C SER A 79 -1.85 6.52 5.96
N ASP A 80 -1.94 5.58 6.90
CA ASP A 80 -1.70 4.15 6.65
C ASP A 80 -2.41 3.30 7.72
N LEU A 81 -2.89 2.11 7.36
CA LEU A 81 -3.66 1.24 8.25
C LEU A 81 -3.08 -0.17 8.26
N ASP A 82 -2.83 -0.66 9.48
CA ASP A 82 -2.42 -2.04 9.75
C ASP A 82 -3.38 -2.66 10.77
N VAL A 83 -3.50 -3.98 10.75
CA VAL A 83 -4.27 -4.77 11.73
C VAL A 83 -3.34 -5.66 12.53
N LEU A 84 -3.55 -5.65 13.85
CA LEU A 84 -2.96 -6.60 14.78
C LEU A 84 -3.94 -7.77 14.96
N ALA A 85 -3.50 -8.99 14.70
CA ALA A 85 -4.35 -10.17 14.75
C ALA A 85 -3.73 -11.30 15.60
N VAL A 86 -4.62 -12.03 16.27
CA VAL A 86 -4.33 -13.22 17.09
C VAL A 86 -5.25 -14.37 16.67
N GLY A 87 -4.87 -15.61 17.02
CA GLY A 87 -5.68 -16.80 16.75
C GLY A 87 -5.38 -17.46 15.39
N PRO A 88 -6.31 -18.25 14.81
CA PRO A 88 -6.05 -19.09 13.64
C PRO A 88 -5.53 -18.35 12.40
N VAL A 89 -5.90 -17.08 12.25
CA VAL A 89 -5.43 -16.22 11.14
C VAL A 89 -3.90 -16.05 11.15
N VAL A 90 -3.26 -16.10 12.32
CA VAL A 90 -1.79 -16.02 12.44
C VAL A 90 -1.14 -17.21 11.74
N ASN A 91 -1.67 -18.42 11.93
CA ASN A 91 -1.16 -19.61 11.25
C ASN A 91 -1.35 -19.53 9.73
N ALA A 92 -2.43 -18.91 9.25
CA ALA A 92 -2.64 -18.69 7.82
C ALA A 92 -1.60 -17.71 7.24
N VAL A 93 -1.27 -16.62 7.97
CA VAL A 93 -0.18 -15.71 7.58
C VAL A 93 1.16 -16.44 7.59
N SER A 94 1.48 -17.23 8.62
CA SER A 94 2.71 -18.01 8.67
C SER A 94 2.79 -19.03 7.54
N SER A 95 1.69 -19.71 7.21
CA SER A 95 1.64 -20.67 6.10
C SER A 95 1.86 -19.98 4.74
N MET A 96 1.35 -18.76 4.56
CA MET A 96 1.61 -17.95 3.38
C MET A 96 3.08 -17.50 3.33
N PHE A 97 3.65 -17.08 4.46
CA PHE A 97 5.08 -16.78 4.55
C PHE A 97 5.92 -17.99 4.13
N ASP A 98 5.62 -19.20 4.63
CA ASP A 98 6.36 -20.41 4.28
C ASP A 98 6.25 -20.76 2.79
N GLN A 99 5.09 -20.52 2.16
CA GLN A 99 4.94 -20.69 0.71
C GLN A 99 5.85 -19.74 -0.06
N TYR A 100 5.90 -18.47 0.31
CA TYR A 100 6.81 -17.50 -0.32
C TYR A 100 8.28 -17.85 -0.03
N TRP A 101 8.60 -18.14 1.23
CA TRP A 101 9.96 -18.39 1.68
C TRP A 101 10.61 -19.57 0.99
N ASN A 102 9.82 -20.61 0.71
CA ASN A 102 10.25 -21.84 0.07
C ASN A 102 9.97 -21.89 -1.45
N SER A 103 9.44 -20.82 -2.04
CA SER A 103 9.22 -20.72 -3.49
C SER A 103 10.53 -20.60 -4.27
N ASP A 104 10.49 -20.99 -5.56
CA ASP A 104 11.62 -20.82 -6.49
C ASP A 104 11.97 -19.33 -6.70
N ALA A 105 11.01 -18.44 -6.49
CA ALA A 105 11.22 -17.00 -6.56
C ALA A 105 12.06 -16.46 -5.38
N ALA A 106 12.16 -17.17 -4.25
CA ALA A 106 12.88 -16.73 -3.05
C ALA A 106 14.28 -17.34 -2.95
N VAL A 107 15.29 -16.58 -3.39
CA VAL A 107 16.69 -17.05 -3.42
C VAL A 107 17.45 -16.62 -2.16
N PRO A 108 18.14 -17.54 -1.45
CA PRO A 108 18.98 -17.22 -0.28
C PRO A 108 20.03 -16.14 -0.57
N MET A 109 20.22 -15.22 0.37
CA MET A 109 21.21 -14.14 0.23
C MET A 109 22.64 -14.68 0.10
N ALA A 110 22.94 -15.79 0.77
CA ALA A 110 24.19 -16.53 0.62
C ALA A 110 24.55 -16.88 -0.84
N ALA A 111 23.57 -17.07 -1.74
CA ALA A 111 23.83 -17.33 -3.16
C ALA A 111 24.44 -16.12 -3.91
N PHE A 112 24.35 -14.93 -3.33
CA PHE A 112 24.88 -13.68 -3.90
C PHE A 112 26.09 -13.13 -3.13
N ALA A 113 26.43 -13.72 -1.98
CA ALA A 113 27.52 -13.26 -1.13
C ALA A 113 28.88 -13.50 -1.80
N ARG A 114 29.74 -12.48 -1.84
CA ARG A 114 31.15 -12.65 -2.24
C ARG A 114 31.96 -13.05 -1.03
N ALA A 115 33.02 -13.84 -1.22
CA ALA A 115 33.93 -14.24 -0.13
C ALA A 115 34.44 -13.01 0.66
N ASP A 116 34.78 -11.94 -0.06
CA ASP A 116 35.23 -10.68 0.54
C ASP A 116 34.14 -9.96 1.35
N ASP A 117 32.84 -10.16 1.07
CA ASP A 117 31.76 -9.51 1.83
C ASP A 117 31.69 -10.04 3.27
N VAL A 118 32.00 -11.33 3.44
CA VAL A 118 31.88 -12.09 4.69
C VAL A 118 33.25 -12.44 5.31
N ALA A 119 34.32 -11.80 4.86
CA ALA A 119 35.64 -11.92 5.49
C ALA A 119 35.58 -11.49 6.97
N VAL A 120 36.29 -12.20 7.84
CA VAL A 120 36.22 -12.04 9.31
C VAL A 120 36.46 -10.59 9.74
N GLU A 121 37.44 -9.92 9.15
CA GLU A 121 37.78 -8.53 9.46
C GLU A 121 36.65 -7.58 9.09
N ARG A 122 35.97 -7.83 7.96
CA ARG A 122 34.81 -7.03 7.52
C ARG A 122 33.57 -7.30 8.35
N LEU A 123 33.34 -8.55 8.76
CA LEU A 123 32.24 -8.89 9.67
C LEU A 123 32.41 -8.22 11.04
N SER A 124 33.63 -8.20 11.58
CA SER A 124 33.92 -7.49 12.82
C SER A 124 33.64 -5.99 12.68
N ALA A 125 34.12 -5.36 11.60
CA ALA A 125 33.86 -3.95 11.34
C ALA A 125 32.36 -3.65 11.14
N ALA A 126 31.65 -4.51 10.40
CA ALA A 126 30.22 -4.40 10.17
C ALA A 126 29.42 -4.52 11.48
N ARG A 127 29.78 -5.48 12.36
CA ARG A 127 29.17 -5.61 13.68
C ARG A 127 29.37 -4.34 14.53
N SER A 128 30.57 -3.78 14.58
CA SER A 128 30.81 -2.51 15.28
C SER A 128 29.99 -1.35 14.69
N GLN A 129 29.85 -1.29 13.37
CA GLN A 129 28.98 -0.30 12.72
C GLN A 129 27.50 -0.52 13.07
N PHE A 130 27.01 -1.77 13.07
CA PHE A 130 25.64 -2.09 13.45
C PHE A 130 25.34 -1.74 14.90
N GLU A 131 26.26 -2.01 15.81
CA GLU A 131 26.13 -1.60 17.21
C GLU A 131 26.10 -0.08 17.37
N ALA A 132 26.88 0.65 16.58
CA ALA A 132 26.86 2.12 16.60
C ALA A 132 25.53 2.67 16.05
N VAL A 133 25.03 2.11 14.94
CA VAL A 133 23.72 2.45 14.37
C VAL A 133 22.60 2.11 15.34
N ALA A 134 22.63 0.93 15.96
CA ALA A 134 21.66 0.52 16.96
C ALA A 134 21.67 1.43 18.19
N ARG A 135 22.86 1.79 18.71
CA ARG A 135 23.00 2.76 19.81
C ARG A 135 22.42 4.12 19.44
N SER A 136 22.73 4.63 18.26
CA SER A 136 22.19 5.91 17.76
C SER A 136 20.68 5.86 17.60
N ALA A 137 20.15 4.79 16.99
CA ALA A 137 18.71 4.58 16.84
C ALA A 137 18.00 4.49 18.19
N LEU A 138 18.55 3.73 19.15
CA LEU A 138 18.00 3.61 20.49
C LEU A 138 18.06 4.92 21.28
N ALA A 139 18.97 5.84 20.94
CA ALA A 139 19.08 7.17 21.52
C ALA A 139 18.26 8.24 20.78
N SER A 140 17.61 7.88 19.65
CA SER A 140 16.80 8.83 18.88
C SER A 140 15.58 9.31 19.67
N ASP A 141 15.16 10.55 19.42
CA ASP A 141 13.96 11.14 20.04
C ASP A 141 12.73 10.25 19.87
N TYR A 142 12.60 9.59 18.71
CA TYR A 142 11.52 8.65 18.42
C TYR A 142 11.52 7.45 19.38
N VAL A 143 12.67 6.76 19.53
CA VAL A 143 12.76 5.59 20.42
C VAL A 143 12.66 6.01 21.88
N GLN A 144 13.21 7.17 22.25
CA GLN A 144 13.07 7.71 23.61
C GLN A 144 11.62 8.06 23.93
N ALA A 145 10.88 8.65 22.98
CA ALA A 145 9.45 8.91 23.11
C ALA A 145 8.65 7.61 23.27
N ILE A 146 8.96 6.56 22.50
CA ILE A 146 8.33 5.23 22.64
C ILE A 146 8.64 4.61 24.00
N LYS A 147 9.90 4.63 24.43
CA LYS A 147 10.31 4.05 25.72
C LYS A 147 9.70 4.79 26.92
N GLY A 148 9.60 6.12 26.83
CA GLY A 148 8.96 6.94 27.85
C GLY A 148 7.43 6.97 27.76
N ALA A 149 6.84 6.32 26.76
CA ALA A 149 5.40 6.27 26.62
C ALA A 149 4.82 5.30 27.64
N SER A 150 4.11 5.83 28.63
CA SER A 150 3.50 5.07 29.72
C SER A 150 2.59 3.95 29.23
N TRP A 151 1.96 4.11 28.06
CA TRP A 151 1.11 3.07 27.49
C TRP A 151 1.91 1.82 27.09
N LEU A 152 3.19 1.92 26.70
CA LEU A 152 4.00 0.76 26.31
C LEU A 152 4.40 -0.09 27.52
N GLU A 153 4.80 0.55 28.63
CA GLU A 153 5.09 -0.14 29.89
C GLU A 153 3.83 -0.77 30.51
N GLN A 154 2.66 -0.16 30.26
CA GLN A 154 1.36 -0.65 30.71
C GLN A 154 0.70 -1.62 29.74
N MET A 155 1.24 -1.79 28.52
CA MET A 155 0.65 -2.66 27.50
C MET A 155 0.92 -4.12 27.85
N GLN A 156 0.02 -4.71 28.62
CA GLN A 156 -0.02 -6.16 28.78
C GLN A 156 -0.89 -6.73 27.65
N LEU A 157 -0.39 -7.75 26.96
CA LEU A 157 -1.09 -8.34 25.81
C LEU A 157 -2.49 -8.85 26.16
N ASP A 158 -2.69 -9.29 27.40
CA ASP A 158 -3.97 -9.74 27.96
C ASP A 158 -4.95 -8.59 28.30
N GLN A 159 -4.46 -7.35 28.34
CA GLN A 159 -5.28 -6.14 28.50
C GLN A 159 -5.67 -5.49 27.17
N LEU A 160 -5.17 -5.99 26.04
CA LEU A 160 -5.59 -5.51 24.73
C LEU A 160 -7.03 -5.94 24.45
N THR A 161 -7.88 -4.97 24.13
CA THR A 161 -9.24 -5.26 23.66
C THR A 161 -9.18 -5.67 22.19
N PHE A 162 -9.53 -6.92 21.90
CA PHE A 162 -9.66 -7.43 20.54
C PHE A 162 -11.12 -7.42 20.10
N ALA A 163 -11.36 -6.98 18.87
CA ALA A 163 -12.62 -7.22 18.18
C ALA A 163 -12.64 -8.66 17.66
N TRP A 164 -13.45 -9.51 18.26
CA TRP A 164 -13.53 -10.93 17.90
C TRP A 164 -14.41 -11.13 16.66
N GLY A 165 -13.94 -11.91 15.70
CA GLY A 165 -14.64 -12.17 14.44
C GLY A 165 -13.91 -13.19 13.58
N SER A 166 -14.44 -13.44 12.38
CA SER A 166 -13.76 -14.30 11.41
C SER A 166 -12.78 -13.46 10.58
N ALA A 167 -11.61 -14.02 10.30
CA ALA A 167 -10.57 -13.36 9.51
C ALA A 167 -9.96 -14.35 8.52
N ASN A 168 -9.99 -13.99 7.24
CA ASN A 168 -9.49 -14.81 6.13
C ASN A 168 -8.31 -14.10 5.46
N VAL A 169 -7.16 -14.77 5.41
CA VAL A 169 -6.00 -14.27 4.67
C VAL A 169 -6.21 -14.54 3.19
N ILE A 170 -6.06 -13.50 2.36
CA ILE A 170 -6.03 -13.61 0.90
C ILE A 170 -4.70 -13.07 0.39
N PHE A 171 -4.14 -13.70 -0.62
CA PHE A 171 -2.81 -13.37 -1.13
C PHE A 171 -2.63 -13.87 -2.56
N ASP A 172 -1.71 -13.24 -3.28
CA ASP A 172 -1.25 -13.73 -4.58
C ASP A 172 -0.34 -14.94 -4.41
N ASP A 173 -0.35 -15.86 -5.38
CA ASP A 173 0.62 -16.95 -5.46
C ASP A 173 2.05 -16.39 -5.68
N PRO A 174 3.11 -16.97 -5.06
CA PRO A 174 4.49 -16.52 -5.24
C PRO A 174 4.96 -16.50 -6.71
N ASP A 175 4.36 -17.35 -7.55
CA ASP A 175 4.66 -17.44 -8.97
C ASP A 175 3.66 -16.68 -9.84
N LYS A 176 2.75 -15.88 -9.26
CA LYS A 176 1.83 -14.98 -10.00
C LYS A 176 2.47 -14.31 -11.22
N PRO A 177 3.69 -13.72 -11.11
CA PRO A 177 4.42 -13.16 -12.25
C PRO A 177 4.56 -14.07 -13.48
N LEU A 178 4.68 -15.37 -13.25
CA LEU A 178 4.87 -16.40 -14.27
C LEU A 178 3.53 -16.97 -14.76
N LYS A 179 2.44 -16.72 -14.03
CA LYS A 179 1.10 -17.22 -14.34
C LYS A 179 0.34 -16.19 -15.16
N ARG A 180 -0.12 -16.59 -16.35
CA ARG A 180 -0.82 -15.70 -17.29
C ARG A 180 -2.32 -15.56 -17.00
N GLU A 181 -2.91 -16.53 -16.33
CA GLU A 181 -4.35 -16.52 -16.02
C GLU A 181 -4.59 -15.89 -14.65
N VAL A 182 -5.55 -14.98 -14.58
CA VAL A 182 -5.99 -14.31 -13.35
C VAL A 182 -7.11 -15.13 -12.73
N THR A 183 -6.79 -15.94 -11.72
CA THR A 183 -7.75 -16.83 -11.04
C THR A 183 -7.71 -16.63 -9.53
N ALA A 184 -8.73 -17.12 -8.79
CA ALA A 184 -8.75 -17.01 -7.33
C ALA A 184 -7.66 -17.84 -6.64
N GLU A 185 -7.13 -18.86 -7.30
CA GLU A 185 -6.03 -19.68 -6.81
C GLU A 185 -4.66 -18.98 -6.93
N THR A 186 -4.56 -18.00 -7.83
CA THR A 186 -3.28 -17.40 -8.21
C THR A 186 -3.18 -15.92 -7.89
N HIS A 187 -4.32 -15.24 -7.86
CA HIS A 187 -4.40 -13.79 -7.72
C HIS A 187 -5.32 -13.40 -6.56
N LEU A 188 -4.96 -12.31 -5.87
CA LEU A 188 -5.71 -11.75 -4.76
C LEU A 188 -7.03 -11.11 -5.25
N ALA A 189 -7.00 -10.38 -6.37
CA ALA A 189 -8.16 -9.61 -6.82
C ALA A 189 -9.44 -10.45 -7.00
N PRO A 190 -9.41 -11.65 -7.63
CA PRO A 190 -10.58 -12.53 -7.69
C PRO A 190 -11.03 -13.09 -6.33
N GLN A 191 -10.13 -13.24 -5.35
CA GLN A 191 -10.48 -13.68 -3.98
C GLN A 191 -11.21 -12.57 -3.20
N LEU A 192 -10.90 -11.31 -3.50
CA LEU A 192 -11.53 -10.13 -2.91
C LEU A 192 -12.90 -9.82 -3.51
N LEU A 193 -13.09 -10.13 -4.80
CA LEU A 193 -14.28 -9.79 -5.57
C LEU A 193 -15.61 -10.25 -4.92
N PRO A 194 -15.74 -11.46 -4.33
CA PRO A 194 -16.96 -11.87 -3.65
C PRO A 194 -17.39 -10.95 -2.49
N MET A 195 -16.44 -10.33 -1.77
CA MET A 195 -16.75 -9.37 -0.71
C MET A 195 -17.47 -8.14 -1.27
N LEU A 196 -17.04 -7.64 -2.42
CA LEU A 196 -17.62 -6.45 -3.06
C LEU A 196 -18.90 -6.79 -3.82
N GLN A 197 -18.94 -7.94 -4.50
CA GLN A 197 -20.09 -8.39 -5.28
C GLN A 197 -21.33 -8.63 -4.41
N ASN A 198 -21.14 -9.18 -3.22
CA ASN A 198 -22.22 -9.51 -2.29
C ASN A 198 -22.64 -8.33 -1.40
N ALA A 199 -22.06 -7.13 -1.59
CA ALA A 199 -22.48 -5.94 -0.87
C ALA A 199 -23.95 -5.63 -1.18
N ALA A 200 -24.67 -5.16 -0.17
CA ALA A 200 -26.11 -4.87 -0.23
C ALA A 200 -26.46 -3.41 0.05
N ARG A 201 -25.52 -2.62 0.60
CA ARG A 201 -25.76 -1.24 1.06
C ARG A 201 -24.64 -0.30 0.66
N GLU A 202 -23.40 -0.65 0.95
CA GLU A 202 -22.27 0.23 0.68
C GLU A 202 -20.97 -0.51 0.39
N VAL A 203 -20.13 0.12 -0.43
CA VAL A 203 -18.73 -0.23 -0.64
C VAL A 203 -17.87 1.02 -0.43
N LEU A 204 -16.90 0.92 0.49
CA LEU A 204 -15.92 1.96 0.76
C LEU A 204 -14.57 1.53 0.22
N ILE A 205 -13.92 2.39 -0.56
CA ILE A 205 -12.62 2.11 -1.16
C ILE A 205 -11.64 3.19 -0.72
N VAL A 206 -10.54 2.77 -0.10
CA VAL A 206 -9.41 3.64 0.21
C VAL A 206 -8.17 3.03 -0.45
N SER A 207 -7.68 3.70 -1.48
CA SER A 207 -6.49 3.25 -2.21
C SER A 207 -5.66 4.45 -2.65
N PRO A 208 -4.37 4.51 -2.29
CA PRO A 208 -3.52 5.66 -2.60
C PRO A 208 -3.21 5.76 -4.10
N TYR A 209 -3.23 4.60 -4.77
CA TYR A 209 -3.11 4.43 -6.21
C TYR A 209 -4.38 3.72 -6.69
N PHE A 210 -5.17 4.42 -7.51
CA PHE A 210 -6.46 3.94 -7.99
C PHE A 210 -6.57 4.16 -9.49
N VAL A 211 -6.28 3.13 -10.27
CA VAL A 211 -6.37 3.15 -11.73
C VAL A 211 -7.34 2.03 -12.12
N PRO A 212 -8.65 2.31 -12.17
CA PRO A 212 -9.65 1.25 -12.22
C PRO A 212 -9.66 0.49 -13.56
N GLY A 213 -9.37 1.16 -14.67
CA GLY A 213 -9.66 0.58 -15.98
C GLY A 213 -11.17 0.47 -16.23
N ASP A 214 -11.55 0.19 -17.47
CA ASP A 214 -12.96 0.06 -17.87
C ASP A 214 -13.69 -1.02 -17.07
N THR A 215 -13.05 -2.19 -16.85
CA THR A 215 -13.67 -3.32 -16.15
C THR A 215 -14.05 -2.99 -14.71
N LEU A 216 -13.19 -2.30 -13.95
CA LEU A 216 -13.53 -1.93 -12.58
C LEU A 216 -14.55 -0.78 -12.56
N VAL A 217 -14.50 0.16 -13.51
CA VAL A 217 -15.54 1.20 -13.65
C VAL A 217 -16.91 0.58 -13.91
N GLU A 218 -17.01 -0.35 -14.86
CA GLU A 218 -18.25 -1.09 -15.15
C GLU A 218 -18.74 -1.88 -13.93
N PHE A 219 -17.83 -2.55 -13.21
CA PHE A 219 -18.17 -3.27 -11.99
C PHE A 219 -18.77 -2.34 -10.92
N LEU A 220 -18.13 -1.20 -10.65
CA LEU A 220 -18.58 -0.24 -9.64
C LEU A 220 -19.88 0.46 -10.06
N ALA A 221 -20.03 0.80 -11.34
CA ALA A 221 -21.28 1.31 -11.89
C ALA A 221 -22.42 0.31 -11.71
N GLY A 222 -22.16 -0.99 -11.93
CA GLY A 222 -23.13 -2.05 -11.68
C GLY A 222 -23.46 -2.26 -10.19
N LEU A 223 -22.67 -1.73 -9.24
CA LEU A 223 -23.06 -1.68 -7.82
C LEU A 223 -24.04 -0.51 -7.58
N GLU A 224 -23.72 0.67 -8.10
CA GLU A 224 -24.58 1.87 -8.01
C GLU A 224 -25.95 1.64 -8.66
N GLU A 225 -26.00 0.98 -9.81
CA GLU A 225 -27.26 0.60 -10.48
C GLU A 225 -28.15 -0.33 -9.63
N ARG A 226 -27.55 -1.11 -8.72
CA ARG A 226 -28.28 -1.94 -7.75
C ARG A 226 -28.67 -1.19 -6.48
N GLY A 227 -28.37 0.11 -6.39
CA GLY A 227 -28.62 0.96 -5.23
C GLY A 227 -27.62 0.76 -4.09
N ILE A 228 -26.43 0.22 -4.38
CA ILE A 228 -25.33 0.08 -3.41
C ILE A 228 -24.44 1.31 -3.52
N GLN A 229 -24.30 2.06 -2.42
CA GLN A 229 -23.50 3.28 -2.39
C GLN A 229 -22.00 2.95 -2.48
N VAL A 230 -21.31 3.46 -3.51
CA VAL A 230 -19.87 3.30 -3.70
C VAL A 230 -19.17 4.61 -3.40
N ARG A 231 -18.23 4.60 -2.45
CA ARG A 231 -17.46 5.79 -2.07
C ARG A 231 -15.97 5.49 -2.12
N ILE A 232 -15.22 6.35 -2.81
CA ILE A 232 -13.81 6.14 -3.10
C ILE A 232 -13.00 7.31 -2.56
N LEU A 233 -11.94 7.01 -1.81
CA LEU A 233 -10.91 7.96 -1.40
C LEU A 233 -9.57 7.56 -2.01
N THR A 234 -8.99 8.47 -2.78
CA THR A 234 -7.66 8.31 -3.38
C THR A 234 -6.84 9.60 -3.28
N ASN A 235 -5.56 9.59 -3.69
CA ASN A 235 -4.74 10.79 -3.63
C ASN A 235 -5.11 11.81 -4.70
N SER A 236 -5.19 13.10 -4.34
CA SER A 236 -5.16 14.19 -5.32
C SER A 236 -3.80 14.23 -6.04
N LEU A 237 -3.70 14.89 -7.20
CA LEU A 237 -2.39 15.08 -7.87
C LEU A 237 -1.37 15.78 -6.95
N ALA A 238 -1.85 16.70 -6.13
CA ALA A 238 -1.02 17.43 -5.18
C ALA A 238 -0.57 16.57 -3.99
N ALA A 239 -1.28 15.49 -3.64
CA ALA A 239 -0.89 14.51 -2.62
C ALA A 239 -0.17 13.27 -3.20
N ASN A 240 -0.21 13.09 -4.52
CA ASN A 240 0.39 11.93 -5.18
C ASN A 240 1.91 12.11 -5.36
N ASP A 241 2.66 11.04 -5.13
CA ASP A 241 4.11 10.94 -5.32
C ASP A 241 4.48 10.31 -6.68
N VAL A 242 3.50 9.76 -7.41
CA VAL A 242 3.66 9.17 -8.74
C VAL A 242 2.63 9.78 -9.70
N GLY A 243 3.00 10.86 -10.39
CA GLY A 243 2.12 11.55 -11.35
C GLY A 243 1.61 10.66 -12.50
N LEU A 244 2.33 9.57 -12.79
CA LEU A 244 1.95 8.57 -13.78
C LEU A 244 0.67 7.79 -13.38
N VAL A 245 0.55 7.40 -12.11
CA VAL A 245 -0.65 6.75 -11.57
C VAL A 245 -1.83 7.71 -11.63
N HIS A 246 -1.61 8.97 -11.27
CA HIS A 246 -2.65 10.01 -11.38
C HIS A 246 -3.14 10.20 -12.81
N ALA A 247 -2.24 10.10 -13.80
CA ALA A 247 -2.58 10.19 -15.21
C ALA A 247 -3.45 9.02 -15.70
N GLY A 248 -3.35 7.84 -15.09
CA GLY A 248 -4.27 6.72 -15.31
C GLY A 248 -5.64 6.97 -14.69
N TYR A 249 -5.62 7.28 -13.40
CA TYR A 249 -6.81 7.56 -12.60
C TYR A 249 -7.71 8.64 -13.23
N MET A 250 -7.12 9.78 -13.64
CA MET A 250 -7.89 10.98 -14.03
C MET A 250 -8.83 10.76 -15.22
N ARG A 251 -8.57 9.72 -16.04
CA ARG A 251 -9.39 9.34 -17.20
C ARG A 251 -10.80 8.91 -16.78
N TYR A 252 -10.90 8.30 -15.61
CA TYR A 252 -12.10 7.59 -15.15
C TYR A 252 -13.03 8.41 -14.26
N ARG A 253 -12.61 9.60 -13.82
CA ARG A 253 -13.39 10.42 -12.89
C ARG A 253 -14.81 10.69 -13.38
N LYS A 254 -14.94 11.13 -14.64
CA LYS A 254 -16.24 11.52 -15.18
C LYS A 254 -17.18 10.32 -15.27
N ASP A 255 -16.67 9.14 -15.62
CA ASP A 255 -17.49 7.95 -15.79
C ASP A 255 -17.92 7.38 -14.44
N LEU A 256 -17.04 7.36 -13.45
CA LEU A 256 -17.37 7.03 -12.06
C LEU A 256 -18.46 7.98 -11.51
N LEU A 257 -18.28 9.29 -11.65
CA LEU A 257 -19.23 10.29 -11.14
C LEU A 257 -20.58 10.21 -11.85
N ARG A 258 -20.61 9.93 -13.16
CA ARG A 258 -21.87 9.72 -13.90
C ARG A 258 -22.59 8.45 -13.46
N ALA A 259 -21.85 7.43 -13.05
CA ALA A 259 -22.41 6.18 -12.54
C ALA A 259 -22.99 6.31 -11.12
N GLY A 260 -22.74 7.42 -10.42
CA GLY A 260 -23.24 7.66 -9.06
C GLY A 260 -22.17 7.52 -7.97
N VAL A 261 -20.97 7.03 -8.33
CA VAL A 261 -19.87 6.83 -7.39
C VAL A 261 -19.44 8.16 -6.76
N GLU A 262 -19.36 8.19 -5.43
CA GLU A 262 -18.85 9.35 -4.70
C GLU A 262 -17.32 9.31 -4.65
N LEU A 263 -16.68 10.36 -5.15
CA LEU A 263 -15.23 10.39 -5.33
C LEU A 263 -14.59 11.49 -4.47
N TYR A 264 -13.60 11.09 -3.68
CA TYR A 264 -12.86 11.96 -2.76
C TYR A 264 -11.36 11.89 -3.05
N GLU A 265 -10.72 13.06 -3.08
CA GLU A 265 -9.29 13.20 -3.33
C GLU A 265 -8.56 13.81 -2.14
N PHE A 266 -7.68 13.02 -1.52
CA PHE A 266 -6.93 13.39 -0.34
C PHE A 266 -6.03 14.61 -0.59
N LYS A 267 -6.03 15.56 0.34
CA LYS A 267 -5.25 16.80 0.30
C LYS A 267 -3.79 16.52 0.67
N PRO A 268 -2.81 17.25 0.11
CA PRO A 268 -1.44 17.13 0.57
C PRO A 268 -1.30 17.63 2.01
N GLU A 269 -0.46 16.94 2.79
CA GLU A 269 -0.15 17.29 4.18
C GLU A 269 0.64 18.62 4.25
N PRO A 270 0.49 19.40 5.33
CA PRO A 270 1.27 20.62 5.54
C PRO A 270 2.79 20.34 5.46
N GLY A 271 3.49 21.02 4.56
CA GLY A 271 4.94 20.86 4.35
C GLY A 271 5.35 19.92 3.21
N GLU A 272 4.46 19.08 2.68
CA GLU A 272 4.75 18.25 1.51
C GLU A 272 5.00 19.06 0.23
N LEU A 273 4.35 20.22 0.10
CA LEU A 273 4.50 21.13 -1.04
C LEU A 273 5.94 21.65 -1.22
N GLN A 274 6.80 21.56 -0.20
CA GLN A 274 8.20 21.99 -0.24
C GLN A 274 9.19 20.87 -0.60
N ARG A 275 8.77 19.59 -0.62
CA ARG A 275 9.66 18.47 -0.97
C ARG A 275 9.74 18.37 -2.50
N ASN A 276 10.96 18.31 -3.05
CA ASN A 276 11.19 18.03 -4.47
C ASN A 276 10.57 16.67 -4.85
N LYS A 277 9.33 16.68 -5.33
CA LYS A 277 8.62 15.50 -5.82
C LYS A 277 9.40 14.90 -6.98
N ARG A 278 9.96 13.71 -6.76
CA ARG A 278 10.58 12.95 -7.84
C ARG A 278 9.47 12.36 -8.70
N TRP A 279 9.65 12.37 -10.01
CA TRP A 279 8.76 11.69 -10.97
C TRP A 279 8.84 10.17 -10.89
N THR A 280 9.75 9.66 -10.06
CA THR A 280 9.97 8.24 -9.78
C THR A 280 9.77 8.04 -8.29
N GLY A 281 8.81 7.17 -7.93
CA GLY A 281 8.22 7.05 -6.61
C GLY A 281 9.20 7.15 -5.44
N SER A 282 8.97 8.13 -4.58
CA SER A 282 9.43 8.16 -3.20
C SER A 282 8.18 8.02 -2.36
N SER A 283 8.12 7.01 -1.47
CA SER A 283 6.98 6.61 -0.62
C SER A 283 6.45 7.74 0.30
N THR A 284 5.98 8.83 -0.28
CA THR A 284 5.64 10.08 0.41
C THR A 284 4.24 10.53 0.05
N ALA A 285 3.40 9.65 -0.51
CA ALA A 285 1.98 9.91 -0.65
C ALA A 285 1.33 10.06 0.73
N SER A 286 0.48 11.07 0.88
CA SER A 286 -0.18 11.43 2.15
C SER A 286 -1.18 10.37 2.60
N LEU A 287 -1.92 9.80 1.63
CA LEU A 287 -2.71 8.59 1.81
C LEU A 287 -1.86 7.40 1.35
N HIS A 288 -1.81 6.36 2.17
CA HIS A 288 -1.15 5.08 1.91
C HIS A 288 -1.97 3.88 2.44
N ALA A 289 -3.09 4.11 3.13
CA ALA A 289 -4.00 3.04 3.53
C ALA A 289 -4.61 2.34 2.30
N LYS A 290 -4.68 1.01 2.34
CA LYS A 290 -5.18 0.14 1.26
C LYS A 290 -6.26 -0.75 1.83
N THR A 291 -7.43 -0.15 2.00
CA THR A 291 -8.52 -0.76 2.75
C THR A 291 -9.82 -0.68 1.98
N LEU A 292 -10.64 -1.73 2.14
CA LEU A 292 -11.96 -1.80 1.52
C LEU A 292 -12.97 -2.15 2.61
N GLY A 293 -14.14 -1.55 2.55
CA GLY A 293 -15.26 -1.83 3.45
C GLY A 293 -16.48 -2.25 2.65
N ALA A 294 -17.28 -3.19 3.18
CA ALA A 294 -18.58 -3.53 2.63
C ALA A 294 -19.63 -3.67 3.74
N ASP A 295 -20.80 -3.04 3.54
CA ASP A 295 -22.01 -3.13 4.37
C ASP A 295 -21.82 -2.85 5.88
N ALA A 296 -20.82 -2.05 6.26
CA ALA A 296 -20.44 -1.84 7.65
C ALA A 296 -20.23 -3.16 8.44
N ARG A 297 -19.74 -4.21 7.74
CA ARG A 297 -19.50 -5.54 8.31
C ARG A 297 -18.16 -6.14 7.90
N HIS A 298 -17.84 -6.08 6.61
CA HIS A 298 -16.61 -6.66 6.08
C HIS A 298 -15.55 -5.58 5.88
N VAL A 299 -14.32 -5.86 6.29
CA VAL A 299 -13.16 -4.98 6.11
C VAL A 299 -12.02 -5.77 5.50
N PHE A 300 -11.44 -5.26 4.41
CA PHE A 300 -10.16 -5.71 3.90
C PHE A 300 -9.07 -4.74 4.35
N VAL A 301 -7.97 -5.29 4.89
CA VAL A 301 -6.74 -4.56 5.18
C VAL A 301 -5.57 -5.30 4.59
N GLY A 302 -4.72 -4.63 3.81
CA GLY A 302 -3.58 -5.28 3.20
C GLY A 302 -2.67 -4.35 2.42
N SER A 303 -1.94 -4.93 1.49
CA SER A 303 -0.95 -4.24 0.65
C SER A 303 -1.44 -3.95 -0.76
N PHE A 304 -2.63 -4.45 -1.13
CA PHE A 304 -3.20 -4.39 -2.48
C PHE A 304 -3.71 -2.99 -2.85
N ASN A 305 -3.10 -2.34 -3.84
CA ASN A 305 -3.69 -1.16 -4.48
C ASN A 305 -4.68 -1.60 -5.57
N LEU A 306 -5.68 -0.75 -5.85
CA LEU A 306 -6.58 -0.95 -6.98
C LEU A 306 -6.00 -0.32 -8.26
N ASP A 307 -4.87 -0.85 -8.72
CA ASP A 307 -4.22 -0.48 -9.97
C ASP A 307 -3.83 -1.74 -10.80
N PRO A 308 -3.64 -1.61 -12.13
CA PRO A 308 -3.32 -2.74 -13.00
C PRO A 308 -2.05 -3.46 -12.57
N ARG A 309 -1.06 -2.72 -12.04
CA ARG A 309 0.19 -3.29 -11.55
C ARG A 309 -0.01 -4.22 -10.35
N SER A 310 -0.85 -3.88 -9.39
CA SER A 310 -1.13 -4.72 -8.22
C SER A 310 -2.01 -5.91 -8.62
N VAL A 311 -2.92 -5.71 -9.56
CA VAL A 311 -3.73 -6.80 -10.14
C VAL A 311 -2.83 -7.81 -10.86
N ALA A 312 -1.95 -7.39 -11.75
CA ALA A 312 -1.25 -8.30 -12.67
C ALA A 312 0.21 -8.61 -12.32
N LEU A 313 0.94 -7.69 -11.66
CA LEU A 313 2.40 -7.74 -11.59
C LEU A 313 2.96 -7.94 -10.18
N ASN A 314 2.55 -7.13 -9.21
CA ASN A 314 3.05 -7.24 -7.85
C ASN A 314 2.37 -8.40 -7.14
N THR A 315 3.07 -9.00 -6.17
CA THR A 315 2.42 -9.88 -5.20
C THR A 315 1.95 -9.09 -4.00
N GLU A 316 0.71 -9.36 -3.59
CA GLU A 316 0.00 -8.64 -2.56
C GLU A 316 -0.60 -9.63 -1.55
N MET A 317 -0.92 -9.13 -0.35
CA MET A 317 -1.67 -9.87 0.66
C MET A 317 -2.63 -8.95 1.40
N GLY A 318 -3.58 -9.55 2.09
CA GLY A 318 -4.37 -8.87 3.10
C GLY A 318 -5.26 -9.83 3.88
N ILE A 319 -6.06 -9.27 4.77
CA ILE A 319 -7.01 -9.99 5.60
C ILE A 319 -8.40 -9.41 5.34
N ILE A 320 -9.36 -10.27 4.99
CA ILE A 320 -10.79 -9.96 5.03
C ILE A 320 -11.29 -10.30 6.43
N ILE A 321 -11.83 -9.32 7.12
CA ILE A 321 -12.33 -9.41 8.50
C ILE A 321 -13.84 -9.22 8.47
N ASP A 322 -14.60 -10.19 9.01
CA ASP A 322 -16.03 -10.07 9.27
C ASP A 322 -16.23 -9.60 10.72
N ASN A 323 -16.41 -8.28 10.87
CA ASN A 323 -16.61 -7.64 12.16
C ASN A 323 -17.23 -6.24 12.01
N ASN A 324 -18.45 -6.06 12.56
CA ASN A 324 -19.19 -4.80 12.47
C ASN A 324 -18.50 -3.63 13.21
N GLU A 325 -17.80 -3.90 14.32
CA GLU A 325 -17.14 -2.85 15.11
C GLU A 325 -15.97 -2.26 14.32
N LEU A 326 -15.10 -3.11 13.78
CA LEU A 326 -13.98 -2.67 12.94
C LEU A 326 -14.46 -1.98 11.66
N ALA A 327 -15.53 -2.48 11.03
CA ALA A 327 -16.12 -1.83 9.87
C ALA A 327 -16.70 -0.45 10.19
N ALA A 328 -17.36 -0.30 11.35
CA ALA A 328 -17.83 1.00 11.83
C ALA A 328 -16.67 1.95 12.13
N GLN A 329 -15.57 1.47 12.72
CA GLN A 329 -14.37 2.27 12.96
C GLN A 329 -13.72 2.73 11.64
N MET A 330 -13.58 1.83 10.66
CA MET A 330 -13.09 2.17 9.32
C MET A 330 -13.97 3.25 8.68
N ARG A 331 -15.29 3.08 8.72
CA ARG A 331 -16.23 4.07 8.18
C ARG A 331 -16.09 5.40 8.90
N ALA A 332 -16.04 5.43 10.23
CA ALA A 332 -15.88 6.67 10.99
C ALA A 332 -14.57 7.40 10.64
N GLY A 333 -13.46 6.68 10.48
CA GLY A 333 -12.21 7.27 10.03
C GLY A 333 -12.27 7.79 8.59
N PHE A 334 -12.97 7.08 7.69
CA PHE A 334 -13.27 7.57 6.35
C PHE A 334 -14.05 8.91 6.39
N GLU A 335 -15.13 8.98 7.16
CA GLU A 335 -15.93 10.22 7.34
C GLU A 335 -15.09 11.37 7.87
N GLN A 336 -14.23 11.10 8.85
CA GLN A 336 -13.32 12.10 9.42
C GLN A 336 -12.35 12.64 8.36
N VAL A 337 -11.81 11.77 7.51
CA VAL A 337 -10.90 12.17 6.44
C VAL A 337 -11.61 13.00 5.39
N ILE A 338 -12.76 12.55 4.89
CA ILE A 338 -13.44 13.28 3.80
C ILE A 338 -13.94 14.66 4.26
N SER A 339 -14.28 14.81 5.54
CA SER A 339 -14.75 16.08 6.11
C SER A 339 -13.65 17.13 6.30
N HIS A 340 -12.39 16.73 6.47
CA HIS A 340 -11.30 17.66 6.82
C HIS A 340 -10.15 17.66 5.80
N SER A 341 -9.81 16.48 5.27
CA SER A 341 -8.55 16.21 4.58
C SER A 341 -8.73 15.71 3.15
N ALA A 342 -9.93 15.76 2.58
CA ALA A 342 -10.16 15.45 1.17
C ALA A 342 -10.96 16.54 0.46
N TYR A 343 -10.84 16.58 -0.87
CA TYR A 343 -11.76 17.30 -1.74
C TYR A 343 -12.84 16.33 -2.22
N ALA A 344 -14.10 16.72 -2.18
CA ALA A 344 -15.16 15.99 -2.88
C ALA A 344 -15.12 16.39 -4.36
N VAL A 345 -15.08 15.42 -5.26
CA VAL A 345 -15.08 15.64 -6.71
C VAL A 345 -16.50 15.47 -7.22
N ALA A 346 -16.97 16.43 -8.02
CA ALA A 346 -18.31 16.40 -8.58
C ALA A 346 -18.31 16.87 -10.03
N LEU A 347 -19.42 16.63 -10.74
CA LEU A 347 -19.71 17.24 -12.03
C LEU A 347 -20.66 18.43 -11.84
N ASN A 348 -20.39 19.54 -12.51
CA ASN A 348 -21.37 20.63 -12.63
C ASN A 348 -22.47 20.27 -13.66
N GLY A 349 -23.45 21.17 -13.85
CA GLY A 349 -24.54 20.97 -14.82
C GLY A 349 -24.10 20.85 -16.28
N GLU A 350 -22.85 21.21 -16.62
CA GLU A 350 -22.26 21.07 -17.96
C GLU A 350 -21.43 19.78 -18.09
N GLY A 351 -21.29 18.99 -17.02
CA GLY A 351 -20.48 17.78 -17.01
C GLY A 351 -18.97 18.01 -16.82
N ASP A 352 -18.59 19.18 -16.29
CA ASP A 352 -17.21 19.52 -15.94
C ASP A 352 -16.90 19.23 -14.48
N LEU A 353 -15.67 18.78 -14.24
CA LEU A 353 -15.18 18.45 -12.90
C LEU A 353 -15.09 19.71 -12.03
N ARG A 354 -15.52 19.58 -10.78
CA ARG A 354 -15.41 20.57 -9.72
C ARG A 354 -14.91 19.89 -8.45
N TRP A 355 -14.03 20.58 -7.73
CA TRP A 355 -13.52 20.14 -6.44
C TRP A 355 -14.12 21.02 -5.36
N LEU A 356 -14.89 20.40 -4.46
CA LEU A 356 -15.46 21.04 -3.28
C LEU A 356 -14.57 20.72 -2.08
N ASP A 357 -14.42 21.68 -1.17
CA ASP A 357 -13.71 21.48 0.08
C ASP A 357 -14.73 21.33 1.23
N PRO A 358 -15.01 20.10 1.73
CA PRO A 358 -15.90 19.88 2.86
C PRO A 358 -15.47 20.58 4.15
N ALA A 359 -14.17 20.89 4.30
CA ALA A 359 -13.62 21.61 5.46
C ALA A 359 -13.88 23.13 5.39
N ALA A 360 -14.32 23.63 4.23
CA ALA A 360 -14.72 25.03 4.04
C ALA A 360 -16.11 25.10 3.37
N PRO A 361 -17.19 24.73 4.09
CA PRO A 361 -18.55 24.77 3.55
C PRO A 361 -18.91 26.17 3.05
N GLY A 362 -19.50 26.26 1.85
CA GLY A 362 -19.87 27.53 1.22
C GLY A 362 -18.75 28.20 0.41
N SER A 363 -17.55 27.60 0.37
CA SER A 363 -16.55 28.00 -0.61
C SER A 363 -16.99 27.65 -2.03
N GLU A 364 -16.63 28.51 -3.00
CA GLU A 364 -16.90 28.25 -4.41
C GLU A 364 -16.16 26.99 -4.88
N PRO A 365 -16.84 26.06 -5.58
CA PRO A 365 -16.19 24.88 -6.12
C PRO A 365 -15.04 25.23 -7.08
N LEU A 366 -13.89 24.62 -6.87
CA LEU A 366 -12.70 24.87 -7.68
C LEU A 366 -12.86 24.24 -9.07
N ALA A 367 -12.59 25.00 -10.12
CA ALA A 367 -12.70 24.56 -11.52
C ALA A 367 -11.49 23.76 -12.03
N GLN A 368 -10.41 23.71 -11.25
CA GLN A 368 -9.15 23.05 -11.61
C GLN A 368 -8.65 22.25 -10.40
N GLU A 369 -7.85 21.21 -10.66
CA GLU A 369 -7.25 20.39 -9.60
C GLU A 369 -6.55 21.25 -8.53
N PRO A 370 -6.99 21.19 -7.26
CA PRO A 370 -6.50 22.09 -6.23
C PRO A 370 -5.00 21.92 -5.94
N ARG A 371 -4.35 23.00 -5.51
CA ARG A 371 -2.93 23.02 -5.08
C ARG A 371 -1.94 22.47 -6.14
N THR A 372 -2.28 22.59 -7.43
CA THR A 372 -1.40 22.22 -8.55
C THR A 372 -1.06 23.43 -9.41
N THR A 373 0.07 23.36 -10.12
CA THR A 373 0.45 24.35 -11.14
C THR A 373 -0.12 23.98 -12.52
N TRP A 374 -0.23 24.96 -13.42
CA TRP A 374 -0.63 24.70 -14.80
C TRP A 374 0.27 23.66 -15.48
N TRP A 375 1.59 23.74 -15.25
CA TRP A 375 2.56 22.82 -15.84
C TRP A 375 2.36 21.37 -15.36
N GLN A 376 2.10 21.16 -14.06
CA GLN A 376 1.79 19.83 -13.52
C GLN A 376 0.56 19.22 -14.21
N ARG A 377 -0.51 20.01 -14.36
CA ARG A 377 -1.74 19.56 -15.03
C ARG A 377 -1.51 19.27 -16.51
N PHE A 378 -0.76 20.13 -17.21
CA PHE A 378 -0.42 19.93 -18.62
C PHE A 378 0.35 18.63 -18.85
N VAL A 379 1.38 18.39 -18.04
CA VAL A 379 2.20 17.17 -18.11
C VAL A 379 1.35 15.94 -17.88
N VAL A 380 0.59 15.90 -16.78
CA VAL A 380 -0.22 14.72 -16.42
C VAL A 380 -1.33 14.49 -17.44
N GLY A 381 -1.98 15.56 -17.93
CA GLY A 381 -2.95 15.48 -19.01
C GLY A 381 -2.37 15.00 -20.35
N THR A 382 -1.09 15.25 -20.61
CA THR A 382 -0.42 14.69 -21.79
C THR A 382 -0.10 13.20 -21.57
N LEU A 383 0.41 12.84 -20.39
CA LEU A 383 0.69 11.46 -20.01
C LEU A 383 -0.57 10.59 -20.02
N SER A 384 -1.72 11.15 -19.64
CA SER A 384 -2.99 10.44 -19.66
C SER A 384 -3.44 10.06 -21.08
N LEU A 385 -2.88 10.64 -22.14
CA LEU A 385 -3.19 10.26 -23.52
C LEU A 385 -2.24 9.20 -24.08
N VAL A 386 -1.00 9.15 -23.58
CA VAL A 386 0.08 8.36 -24.21
C VAL A 386 0.50 7.13 -23.43
N VAL A 387 0.26 7.07 -22.12
CA VAL A 387 0.75 5.97 -21.28
C VAL A 387 -0.27 4.82 -21.28
N PRO A 388 0.11 3.60 -21.70
CA PRO A 388 -0.77 2.44 -21.59
C PRO A 388 -1.01 2.09 -20.13
N GLU A 389 -2.23 1.66 -19.80
CA GLU A 389 -2.60 1.27 -18.43
C GLU A 389 -1.83 0.09 -17.90
N SER A 390 -1.37 -0.80 -18.78
CA SER A 390 -0.49 -1.91 -18.40
C SER A 390 0.86 -1.45 -17.81
N MET A 391 1.21 -0.17 -17.95
CA MET A 391 2.43 0.44 -17.38
C MET A 391 2.16 1.23 -16.09
N LEU A 392 0.89 1.38 -15.70
CA LEU A 392 0.40 2.10 -14.54
C LEU A 392 0.15 1.12 -13.39
#